data_AF-A0AAU9UEZ8-F1
#
_entry.id   AF-A0AAU9UEZ8-F1
#
_cell.length_a   1.000
_cell.length_b   1.000
_cell.length_c   1.000
_cell.angle_alpha   90.00
_cell.angle_beta   90.00
_cell.angle_gamma   90.00
#
_symmetry.space_group_name_H-M   'P 1'
#
loop_
_entity.id
_entity.type
_entity.pdbx_description
1 polymer ?
#
loop_
_entity_poly.entity_id
_entity_poly.type
_entity_poly.pdbx_seq_one_letter_code
_entity_poly.pdbx_strand_id
1 'polypeptide(L)'
;MKDLDHVLKLTDGKKTRARALALCQRGVLLRKRGDDDSARTAFAEAAKLGSGFAKKQVVELNPYAALCNQMLSQVMRGEKEIKL
;
A
#
# COMPACT_ATOMS: atom_id res chain seq x y z
N MET A 1 17.24 1.13 -0.62
CA MET A 1 16.40 0.70 0.52
C MET A 1 17.20 0.56 1.82
N LYS A 2 18.52 0.31 1.78
CA LYS A 2 19.38 0.19 2.97
C LYS A 2 19.18 1.29 4.02
N ASP A 3 19.07 2.55 3.61
CA ASP A 3 18.86 3.67 4.55
C ASP A 3 17.49 3.61 5.23
N LEU A 4 16.44 3.28 4.48
CA LEU A 4 15.10 3.07 5.04
C LEU A 4 15.09 1.90 6.02
N ASP A 5 15.73 0.80 5.65
CA ASP A 5 15.84 -0.38 6.52
C ASP A 5 16.60 -0.05 7.81
N HIS A 6 17.64 0.80 7.72
CA HIS A 6 18.36 1.29 8.89
C HIS A 6 17.46 2.15 9.79
N VAL A 7 16.68 3.08 9.24
CA VAL A 7 15.70 3.87 10.01
C VAL A 7 14.66 2.97 10.67
N LEU A 8 14.15 1.95 9.96
CA LEU A 8 13.18 1.01 10.53
C LEU A 8 13.75 0.18 11.68
N LYS A 9 15.04 -0.18 11.62
CA LYS A 9 15.75 -0.82 12.74
C LYS A 9 15.91 0.12 13.94
N LEU A 10 16.37 1.36 13.71
CA LEU A 10 16.57 2.33 14.80
C LEU A 10 15.26 2.75 15.51
N THR A 11 14.16 2.71 14.75
CA THR A 11 12.83 3.08 15.22
C THR A 11 11.95 1.86 15.55
N ASP A 12 12.54 0.68 15.69
CA ASP A 12 11.79 -0.53 15.98
C ASP A 12 11.02 -0.46 17.30
N GLY A 13 9.77 -0.94 17.28
CA GLY A 13 8.82 -0.80 18.40
C GLY A 13 8.36 0.64 18.72
N LYS A 14 8.91 1.67 18.05
CA LYS A 14 8.61 3.08 18.37
C LYS A 14 7.59 3.68 17.41
N LYS A 15 6.56 4.33 17.97
CA LYS A 15 5.57 5.09 17.20
C LYS A 15 6.09 6.50 16.89
N THR A 16 7.03 6.61 15.94
CA THR A 16 7.63 7.90 15.54
C THR A 16 7.22 8.33 14.14
N ARG A 17 7.25 9.65 13.89
CA ARG A 17 7.07 10.21 12.55
C ARG A 17 8.12 9.69 11.57
N ALA A 18 9.36 9.52 12.01
CA ALA A 18 10.44 8.97 11.19
C ALA A 18 10.13 7.54 10.71
N ARG A 19 9.61 6.68 11.59
CA ARG A 19 9.17 5.32 11.22
C ARG A 19 8.05 5.35 10.18
N ALA A 20 7.02 6.17 10.42
CA ALA A 20 5.90 6.29 9.50
C ALA A 20 6.34 6.76 8.10
N LEU A 21 7.24 7.73 8.02
CA LEU A 21 7.79 8.22 6.75
C LEU A 21 8.66 7.17 6.04
N ALA A 22 9.52 6.47 6.76
CA ALA A 22 10.35 5.41 6.20
C ALA A 22 9.51 4.26 5.62
N LEU A 23 8.45 3.85 6.34
CA LEU A 23 7.48 2.87 5.86
C LEU A 23 6.73 3.34 4.61
N CYS A 24 6.28 4.60 4.57
CA CYS A 24 5.66 5.18 3.37
C CYS A 24 6.63 5.16 2.17
N GLN A 25 7.87 5.60 2.36
CA GLN A 25 8.88 5.62 1.29
C GLN A 25 9.19 4.20 0.81
N ARG A 26 9.31 3.24 1.73
CA ARG A 26 9.51 1.82 1.39
C ARG A 26 8.34 1.29 0.56
N GLY A 27 7.10 1.57 0.96
CA GLY A 27 5.91 1.19 0.22
C GLY A 27 5.90 1.72 -1.21
N VAL A 28 6.26 3.00 -1.42
CA VAL A 28 6.35 3.59 -2.78
C VAL A 28 7.40 2.89 -3.64
N LEU A 29 8.57 2.58 -3.07
CA LEU A 29 9.63 1.87 -3.79
C LEU A 29 9.26 0.43 -4.14
N LEU A 30 8.53 -0.26 -3.27
CA LEU A 30 8.04 -1.63 -3.53
C LEU A 30 6.99 -1.63 -4.64
N ARG A 31 6.03 -0.70 -4.59
CA ARG A 31 5.03 -0.50 -5.65
C ARG A 31 5.69 -0.20 -7.00
N LYS A 32 6.73 0.65 -7.03
CA LYS A 32 7.52 0.91 -8.25
C LYS A 32 8.21 -0.34 -8.82
N ARG A 33 8.48 -1.35 -7.99
CA ARG A 33 9.08 -2.64 -8.40
C ARG A 33 8.02 -3.70 -8.74
N GLY A 34 6.73 -3.38 -8.65
CA GLY A 34 5.63 -4.33 -8.87
C GLY A 34 5.33 -5.24 -7.67
N ASP A 35 5.94 -4.98 -6.50
CA ASP A 35 5.72 -5.77 -5.28
C ASP A 35 4.63 -5.11 -4.42
N ASP A 36 3.39 -5.20 -4.91
CA ASP A 36 2.24 -4.50 -4.33
C ASP A 36 1.79 -5.10 -2.99
N ASP A 37 2.03 -6.39 -2.76
CA ASP A 37 1.73 -7.05 -1.47
C ASP A 37 2.64 -6.54 -0.35
N SER A 38 3.94 -6.47 -0.62
CA SER A 38 4.90 -5.90 0.34
C SER A 38 4.67 -4.40 0.51
N ALA A 39 4.32 -3.69 -0.57
CA ALA A 39 3.98 -2.28 -0.51
C ALA A 39 2.76 -2.03 0.39
N ARG A 40 1.66 -2.78 0.19
CA ARG A 40 0.46 -2.71 1.02
C ARG A 40 0.77 -2.97 2.49
N THR A 41 1.64 -3.94 2.78
CA THR A 41 2.07 -4.25 4.15
C THR A 41 2.80 -3.08 4.80
N ALA A 42 3.76 -2.46 4.09
CA ALA A 42 4.48 -1.28 4.57
C ALA A 42 3.53 -0.09 4.81
N PHE A 43 2.59 0.16 3.89
CA PHE A 43 1.59 1.20 4.06
C PHE A 43 0.61 0.91 5.20
N ALA A 44 0.21 -0.35 5.42
CA ALA A 44 -0.66 -0.72 6.52
C ALA A 44 0.00 -0.45 7.88
N GLU A 45 1.30 -0.73 8.00
CA GLU A 45 2.04 -0.38 9.21
C GLU A 45 2.15 1.15 9.39
N ALA A 46 2.48 1.90 8.34
CA ALA A 46 2.51 3.36 8.40
C ALA A 46 1.13 3.98 8.74
N ALA A 47 0.05 3.39 8.27
CA ALA A 47 -1.32 3.83 8.55
C ALA A 47 -1.67 3.67 10.04
N LYS A 48 -1.23 2.58 10.68
CA LYS A 48 -1.34 2.37 12.13
C LYS A 48 -0.57 3.41 12.94
N LEU A 49 0.50 3.98 12.36
CA LEU A 49 1.26 5.08 12.94
C LEU A 49 0.64 6.46 12.67
N GLY A 50 -0.54 6.53 12.05
CA GLY A 50 -1.28 7.77 11.82
C GLY A 50 -1.03 8.43 10.45
N SER A 51 -0.28 7.80 9.54
CA SER A 51 -0.03 8.37 8.21
C SER A 51 -1.30 8.41 7.36
N GLY A 52 -1.80 9.62 7.07
CA GLY A 52 -2.95 9.82 6.18
C GLY A 52 -2.67 9.41 4.73
N PHE A 53 -1.44 9.62 4.25
CA PHE A 53 -1.00 9.15 2.93
C PHE A 53 -1.06 7.62 2.85
N ALA A 54 -0.52 6.93 3.86
CA ALA A 54 -0.49 5.47 3.86
C ALA A 54 -1.91 4.86 3.92
N LYS A 55 -2.83 5.47 4.68
CA LYS A 55 -4.25 5.05 4.70
C LYS A 55 -4.85 5.04 3.30
N LYS A 56 -4.60 6.08 2.49
CA LYS A 56 -5.07 6.15 1.10
C LYS A 56 -4.43 5.07 0.24
N GLN A 57 -3.11 4.87 0.36
CA GLN A 57 -2.38 3.85 -0.40
C GLN A 57 -2.84 2.41 -0.08
N VAL A 58 -3.18 2.11 1.17
CA VAL A 58 -3.74 0.78 1.53
C VAL A 58 -5.07 0.52 0.83
N VAL A 59 -5.93 1.54 0.72
CA VAL A 59 -7.22 1.41 0.03
C VAL A 59 -7.01 1.23 -1.48
N GLU A 60 -6.11 2.01 -2.08
CA GLU A 60 -5.76 1.88 -3.51
C GLU A 60 -5.20 0.49 -3.85
N LEU A 61 -4.36 -0.08 -2.98
CA LEU A 61 -3.74 -1.39 -3.16
C LEU A 61 -4.61 -2.54 -2.63
N ASN A 62 -5.86 -2.29 -2.28
CA ASN A 62 -6.76 -3.33 -1.82
C ASN A 62 -7.23 -4.17 -3.02
N PRO A 63 -6.88 -5.47 -3.10
CA PRO A 63 -7.23 -6.32 -4.23
C PRO A 63 -8.75 -6.47 -4.40
N TYR A 64 -9.53 -6.40 -3.31
CA TYR A 64 -10.99 -6.41 -3.38
C TYR A 64 -11.55 -5.11 -3.96
N ALA A 65 -10.98 -3.95 -3.61
CA ALA A 65 -11.40 -2.68 -4.21
C ALA A 65 -11.04 -2.63 -5.71
N ALA A 66 -9.87 -3.14 -6.08
CA ALA A 66 -9.47 -3.26 -7.48
C ALA A 66 -10.43 -4.16 -8.27
N LEU A 67 -10.81 -5.32 -7.71
CA LEU A 67 -11.75 -6.25 -8.34
C LEU A 67 -13.15 -5.62 -8.49
N CYS A 68 -13.68 -4.96 -7.47
CA CYS A 68 -14.98 -4.29 -7.56
C CYS A 68 -14.98 -3.21 -8.66
N ASN A 69 -13.92 -2.42 -8.76
CA ASN A 69 -13.78 -1.41 -9.81
C ASN A 69 -13.67 -2.04 -11.20
N GLN A 70 -12.94 -3.16 -11.32
CA GLN A 70 -12.82 -3.90 -12.57
C GLN A 70 -14.17 -4.49 -12.99
N MET A 71 -14.88 -5.18 -12.10
CA MET A 71 -16.20 -5.75 -12.36
C MET A 71 -17.22 -4.69 -12.74
N LEU A 72 -17.28 -3.57 -11.98
CA LEU A 72 -18.16 -2.44 -12.32
C LEU A 72 -17.87 -1.89 -13.71
N SER A 73 -16.59 -1.74 -14.04
CA SER A 73 -16.15 -1.26 -15.35
C SER A 73 -16.52 -2.21 -16.50
N GLN A 74 -16.41 -3.52 -16.28
CA GLN A 74 -16.82 -4.55 -17.26
C GLN A 74 -18.35 -4.52 -17.49
N VAL A 75 -19.14 -4.40 -16.41
CA VAL A 75 -20.61 -4.28 -16.50
C VAL A 75 -21.01 -2.99 -17.22
N MET A 76 -20.38 -1.85 -16.91
CA MET A 76 -20.63 -0.58 -17.60
C MET A 76 -20.27 -0.62 -19.09
N ARG A 77 -19.32 -1.47 -19.49
CA ARG A 77 -18.98 -1.73 -20.90
C ARG A 77 -19.92 -2.74 -21.59
N GLY A 78 -20.84 -3.37 -20.86
CA GLY A 78 -21.79 -4.34 -21.41
C GLY A 78 -21.18 -5.73 -21.68
N GLU A 79 -20.08 -6.07 -21.01
CA GLU A 79 -19.46 -7.39 -21.11
C GLU A 79 -20.40 -8.44 -20.47
N LYS A 80 -20.78 -9.48 -21.24
CA LYS A 80 -21.73 -10.51 -20.80
C LYS A 80 -21.10 -11.61 -19.93
N GLU A 81 -19.78 -11.70 -19.90
CA GLU A 81 -19.01 -12.62 -19.05
C GLU A 81 -17.95 -11.84 -18.28
N ILE A 82 -18.05 -11.89 -16.95
CA ILE A 82 -17.07 -11.30 -16.04
C ILE A 82 -15.94 -12.32 -15.89
N LYS A 83 -14.78 -12.04 -16.51
CA LYS A 83 -13.56 -12.83 -16.31
C LYS A 83 -12.87 -12.36 -15.03
N LEU A 84 -12.91 -13.19 -14.00
CA LEU A 84 -12.16 -13.01 -12.74
C LEU A 84 -10.71 -13.52 -12.90
#